data_AF-A0A1Z9AIY9-F1
#
_entry.id   AF-A0A1Z9AIY9-F1
#
_cell.length_a   1.000
_cell.length_b   1.000
_cell.length_c   1.000
_cell.angle_alpha   90.00
_cell.angle_beta   90.00
_cell.angle_gamma   90.00
#
_symmetry.space_group_name_H-M   'P 1'
#
loop_
_entity.id
_entity.type
_entity.pdbx_description
1 polymer ?
#
loop_
_entity_poly.entity_id
_entity_poly.type
_entity_poly.pdbx_seq_one_letter_code
_entity_poly.pdbx_strand_id
1 'polypeptide(L)'
;MTCEKKIAYAESVAKMAKVLYENVNEIGSSKMITHAIAEALFQAVPIHSGLMSKECEDLPAAKMTKEHFFPRKKSADLIMEQVKNGRSVNRITNIILSRTRVHRVTSIQNHYLRKFQGGNYANWQEEYAAAGIELIPFERKNAYTYTVESEQFSTLGEAAKKYGLTPDGARYRFVSKSKKFSNWKREKK
;
A
#
# COMPACT_ATOMS: atom_id res chain seq x y z
N MET A 1 7.11 2.84 9.56
CA MET A 1 8.32 3.07 8.75
C MET A 1 8.21 4.45 8.13
N THR A 2 9.19 5.33 8.36
CA THR A 2 9.21 6.70 7.81
C THR A 2 9.45 6.68 6.31
N CYS A 3 9.20 7.80 5.63
CA CYS A 3 9.50 7.95 4.20
C CYS A 3 10.98 7.64 3.89
N GLU A 4 11.89 8.18 4.72
CA GLU A 4 13.33 7.98 4.63
C GLU A 4 13.74 6.50 4.66
N LYS A 5 13.15 5.70 5.55
CA LYS A 5 13.44 4.27 5.65
C LYS A 5 13.03 3.50 4.38
N LYS A 6 11.96 3.92 3.70
CA LYS A 6 11.55 3.30 2.42
C LYS A 6 12.51 3.63 1.30
N ILE A 7 12.97 4.89 1.24
CA ILE A 7 13.97 5.35 0.27
C ILE A 7 15.28 4.59 0.48
N ALA A 8 15.76 4.52 1.73
CA ALA A 8 16.97 3.79 2.07
C ALA A 8 16.90 2.31 1.68
N TYR A 9 15.76 1.64 1.96
CA TYR A 9 15.56 0.25 1.54
C TYR A 9 15.60 0.10 0.01
N ALA A 10 14.88 0.96 -0.72
CA ALA A 10 14.89 0.95 -2.18
C ALA A 10 16.30 1.19 -2.76
N GLU A 11 17.08 2.07 -2.14
CA GLU A 11 18.48 2.31 -2.51
C GLU A 11 19.37 1.10 -2.24
N SER A 12 19.20 0.42 -1.11
CA SER A 12 19.91 -0.84 -0.81
C SER A 12 19.59 -1.91 -1.86
N VAL A 13 18.33 -2.05 -2.26
CA VAL A 13 17.92 -2.99 -3.33
C VAL A 13 18.53 -2.59 -4.68
N ALA A 14 18.58 -1.29 -5.00
CA ALA A 14 19.21 -0.79 -6.22
C ALA A 14 20.71 -1.12 -6.26
N LYS A 15 21.43 -0.90 -5.15
CA LYS A 15 22.86 -1.24 -5.02
C LYS A 15 23.07 -2.76 -5.15
N MET A 16 22.26 -3.56 -4.45
CA MET A 16 22.29 -5.02 -4.54
C MET A 16 22.09 -5.49 -5.98
N ALA A 17 21.12 -4.94 -6.73
CA ALA A 17 20.88 -5.32 -8.12
C ALA A 17 22.11 -5.08 -9.02
N LYS A 18 22.86 -3.99 -8.82
CA LYS A 18 24.09 -3.71 -9.57
C LYS A 18 25.20 -4.71 -9.22
N VAL A 19 25.44 -4.94 -7.93
CA VAL A 19 26.43 -5.93 -7.48
C VAL A 19 26.12 -7.32 -8.01
N LEU A 20 24.87 -7.76 -7.94
CA LEU A 20 24.47 -9.07 -8.48
C LEU A 20 24.69 -9.15 -10.00
N TYR A 21 24.39 -8.09 -10.74
CA TYR A 21 24.61 -8.05 -12.18
C TYR A 21 26.10 -8.09 -12.55
N GLU A 22 26.95 -7.34 -11.84
CA GLU A 22 28.40 -7.31 -12.06
C GLU A 22 29.04 -8.70 -11.81
N ASN A 23 28.45 -9.50 -10.92
CA ASN A 23 28.92 -10.84 -10.57
C ASN A 23 28.07 -11.95 -11.22
N VAL A 24 27.32 -11.67 -12.29
CA VAL A 24 26.38 -12.63 -12.91
C VAL A 24 27.04 -13.92 -13.37
N ASN A 25 28.30 -13.84 -13.82
CA ASN A 25 29.08 -15.00 -14.28
C ASN A 25 29.40 -15.98 -13.13
N GLU A 26 29.52 -15.48 -11.91
CA GLU A 26 29.80 -16.28 -10.71
C GLU A 26 28.51 -16.86 -10.12
N ILE A 27 27.40 -16.13 -10.23
CA ILE A 27 26.07 -16.52 -9.70
C ILE A 27 25.38 -17.55 -10.62
N GLY A 28 25.81 -17.66 -11.87
CA GLY A 28 25.42 -18.74 -12.80
C GLY A 28 24.09 -18.53 -13.53
N SER A 29 23.18 -17.65 -13.07
CA SER A 29 21.96 -17.35 -13.82
C SER A 29 21.33 -15.98 -13.56
N SER A 30 21.04 -15.26 -14.65
CA SER A 30 20.21 -14.03 -14.62
C SER A 30 18.81 -14.26 -14.03
N LYS A 31 18.27 -15.49 -14.13
CA LYS A 31 16.97 -15.85 -13.55
C LYS A 31 17.02 -15.84 -12.02
N MET A 32 18.12 -16.32 -11.42
CA MET A 32 18.29 -16.31 -9.96
C MET A 32 18.38 -14.89 -9.42
N ILE A 33 19.13 -14.03 -10.09
CA ILE A 33 19.24 -12.61 -9.73
C ILE A 33 17.86 -11.92 -9.80
N THR A 34 17.13 -12.15 -10.89
CA THR A 34 15.78 -11.59 -11.07
C THR A 34 14.84 -12.07 -9.96
N HIS A 35 14.91 -13.35 -9.58
CA HIS A 35 14.11 -13.87 -8.47
C HIS A 35 14.47 -13.21 -7.13
N ALA A 36 15.76 -13.06 -6.82
CA ALA A 36 16.22 -12.38 -5.61
C ALA A 36 15.72 -10.92 -5.54
N ILE A 37 15.74 -10.20 -6.66
CA ILE A 37 15.19 -8.84 -6.74
C ILE A 37 13.67 -8.85 -6.55
N ALA A 38 12.95 -9.80 -7.16
CA ALA A 38 11.49 -9.91 -6.99
C ALA A 38 11.10 -10.20 -5.53
N GLU A 39 11.89 -11.01 -4.81
CA GLU A 39 11.71 -11.24 -3.38
C GLU A 39 12.06 -10.00 -2.54
N ALA A 40 13.12 -9.26 -2.89
CA ALA A 40 13.40 -7.98 -2.24
C ALA A 40 12.26 -6.96 -2.42
N LEU A 41 11.65 -6.91 -3.61
CA LEU A 41 10.46 -6.07 -3.85
C LEU A 41 9.26 -6.51 -3.01
N PHE A 42 9.11 -7.81 -2.72
CA PHE A 42 8.05 -8.33 -1.86
C PHE A 42 8.22 -7.93 -0.40
N GLN A 43 9.47 -7.93 0.08
CA GLN A 43 9.83 -7.54 1.44
C GLN A 43 9.83 -6.02 1.63
N ALA A 44 9.85 -5.25 0.54
CA ALA A 44 9.76 -3.80 0.59
C ALA A 44 8.47 -3.35 1.27
N VAL A 45 8.57 -2.36 2.17
CA VAL A 45 7.35 -1.79 2.77
C VAL A 45 6.56 -1.04 1.70
N PRO A 46 5.28 -1.39 1.49
CA PRO A 46 4.50 -0.84 0.41
C PRO A 46 4.30 0.67 0.54
N ILE A 47 4.22 1.34 -0.61
CA ILE A 47 3.85 2.74 -0.72
C ILE A 47 2.37 2.80 -1.10
N HIS A 48 1.53 3.22 -0.16
CA HIS A 48 0.10 3.33 -0.43
C HIS A 48 -0.16 4.49 -1.39
N SER A 49 -0.77 4.20 -2.53
CA SER A 49 -1.13 5.18 -3.55
C SER A 49 -2.31 6.08 -3.16
N GLY A 50 -3.07 5.67 -2.14
CA GLY A 50 -4.32 6.34 -1.80
C GLY A 50 -5.47 5.98 -2.74
N LEU A 51 -5.37 4.89 -3.51
CA LEU A 51 -6.46 4.38 -4.35
C LEU A 51 -7.06 3.08 -3.79
N MET A 52 -8.32 2.83 -4.11
CA MET A 52 -9.04 1.57 -3.89
C MET A 52 -9.97 1.26 -5.07
N SER A 53 -10.28 -0.01 -5.28
CA SER A 53 -11.39 -0.43 -6.14
C SER A 53 -12.71 0.10 -5.59
N LYS A 54 -13.62 0.51 -6.47
CA LYS A 54 -14.98 0.92 -6.10
C LYS A 54 -15.75 -0.14 -5.30
N GLU A 55 -15.54 -1.43 -5.59
CA GLU A 55 -16.14 -2.53 -4.81
C GLU A 55 -15.63 -2.58 -3.36
N CYS A 56 -14.51 -1.93 -3.05
CA CYS A 56 -13.98 -1.85 -1.70
C CYS A 56 -14.57 -0.71 -0.88
N GLU A 57 -15.38 0.19 -1.47
CA GLU A 57 -15.80 1.44 -0.83
C GLU A 57 -16.46 1.25 0.55
N ASP A 58 -17.27 0.21 0.70
CA ASP A 58 -17.98 -0.10 1.96
C ASP A 58 -17.37 -1.26 2.74
N LEU A 59 -16.20 -1.76 2.31
CA LEU A 59 -15.55 -2.86 2.99
C LEU A 59 -14.69 -2.37 4.16
N PRO A 60 -14.62 -3.12 5.27
CA PRO A 60 -13.61 -2.86 6.28
C PRO A 60 -12.21 -3.14 5.70
N ALA A 61 -11.21 -2.37 6.13
CA ALA A 61 -9.84 -2.49 5.63
C ALA A 61 -9.21 -3.89 5.75
N ALA A 62 -9.71 -4.73 6.66
CA ALA A 62 -9.30 -6.12 6.84
C ALA A 62 -9.82 -7.08 5.74
N LYS A 63 -10.89 -6.72 5.02
CA LYS A 63 -11.43 -7.47 3.88
C LYS A 63 -10.85 -7.01 2.54
N MET A 64 -10.05 -5.96 2.54
CA MET A 64 -9.39 -5.42 1.36
C MET A 64 -7.99 -6.03 1.22
N THR A 65 -7.62 -6.44 0.01
CA THR A 65 -6.29 -6.91 -0.33
C THR A 65 -5.45 -5.75 -0.86
N LYS A 66 -4.16 -5.72 -0.48
CA LYS A 66 -3.21 -4.78 -1.08
C LYS A 66 -2.70 -5.39 -2.38
N GLU A 67 -2.83 -4.65 -3.47
CA GLU A 67 -2.35 -5.09 -4.79
C GLU A 67 -1.37 -4.10 -5.38
N HIS A 68 -0.34 -4.62 -6.05
CA HIS A 68 0.65 -3.79 -6.75
C HIS A 68 0.09 -3.38 -8.11
N PHE A 69 0.43 -2.17 -8.57
CA PHE A 69 0.12 -1.81 -9.97
C PHE A 69 0.91 -2.63 -10.97
N PHE A 70 2.09 -3.10 -10.57
CA PHE A 70 3.03 -3.77 -11.45
C PHE A 70 3.43 -5.12 -10.87
N PRO A 71 3.33 -6.21 -11.65
CA PRO A 71 3.78 -7.52 -11.19
C PRO A 71 5.24 -7.50 -10.75
N ARG A 72 5.54 -8.15 -9.61
CA ARG A 72 6.89 -8.18 -9.02
C ARG A 72 7.95 -8.70 -9.99
N LYS A 73 7.65 -9.80 -10.70
CA LYS A 73 8.58 -10.40 -11.67
C LYS A 73 8.94 -9.43 -12.80
N LYS A 74 7.93 -8.85 -13.47
CA LYS A 74 8.14 -7.84 -14.52
C LYS A 74 8.88 -6.60 -14.01
N SER A 75 8.62 -6.22 -12.76
CA SER A 75 9.33 -5.12 -12.11
C SER A 75 10.81 -5.43 -11.90
N ALA A 76 11.14 -6.66 -11.50
CA ALA A 76 12.51 -7.14 -11.37
C ALA A 76 13.21 -7.24 -12.73
N ASP A 77 12.53 -7.74 -13.76
CA ASP A 77 13.05 -7.78 -15.15
C ASP A 77 13.42 -6.37 -15.62
N LEU A 78 12.52 -5.39 -15.44
CA LEU A 78 12.79 -4.00 -15.79
C LEU A 78 13.97 -3.42 -15.00
N ILE A 79 14.07 -3.70 -13.69
CA ILE A 79 15.19 -3.22 -12.87
C ILE A 79 16.51 -3.75 -13.44
N MET A 80 16.58 -5.04 -13.77
CA MET A 80 17.76 -5.66 -14.36
C MET A 80 18.10 -5.08 -15.73
N GLU A 81 17.10 -4.80 -16.56
CA GLU A 81 17.29 -4.11 -17.83
C GLU A 81 17.92 -2.71 -17.63
N GLN A 82 17.44 -1.94 -16.65
CA GLN A 82 18.00 -0.62 -16.35
C GLN A 82 19.42 -0.71 -15.77
N VAL A 83 19.73 -1.74 -14.99
CA VAL A 83 21.11 -2.03 -14.53
C VAL A 83 22.01 -2.31 -15.74
N LYS A 84 21.59 -3.20 -16.65
CA LYS A 84 22.30 -3.53 -17.89
C LYS A 84 22.55 -2.30 -18.75
N ASN A 85 21.58 -1.39 -18.82
CA ASN A 85 21.67 -0.12 -19.55
C ASN A 85 22.50 0.95 -18.81
N GLY A 86 23.25 0.59 -17.77
CA GLY A 86 24.16 1.49 -17.07
C GLY A 86 23.47 2.60 -16.27
N ARG A 87 22.19 2.45 -15.90
CA ARG A 87 21.47 3.49 -15.17
C ARG A 87 22.04 3.70 -13.76
N SER A 88 21.91 4.93 -13.26
CA SER A 88 22.36 5.31 -11.92
C SER A 88 21.55 4.61 -10.83
N VAL A 89 22.15 4.45 -9.65
CA VAL A 89 21.45 3.91 -8.46
C VAL A 89 20.20 4.71 -8.18
N ASN A 90 20.28 6.05 -8.18
CA ASN A 90 19.13 6.92 -7.98
C ASN A 90 17.99 6.64 -8.98
N ARG A 91 18.29 6.42 -10.27
CA ARG A 91 17.26 6.07 -11.26
C ARG A 91 16.58 4.75 -10.92
N ILE A 92 17.35 3.73 -10.52
CA ILE A 92 16.83 2.41 -10.14
C ILE A 92 16.01 2.50 -8.85
N THR A 93 16.47 3.26 -7.85
CA THR A 93 15.73 3.54 -6.60
C THR A 93 14.35 4.12 -6.91
N ASN A 94 14.26 5.12 -7.78
CA ASN A 94 12.98 5.71 -8.17
C ASN A 94 12.04 4.72 -8.88
N ILE A 95 12.61 3.80 -9.67
CA ILE A 95 11.82 2.71 -10.27
C ILE A 95 11.29 1.80 -9.17
N ILE A 96 12.13 1.35 -8.24
CA ILE A 96 11.71 0.50 -7.11
C ILE A 96 10.60 1.16 -6.31
N LEU A 97 10.73 2.44 -5.97
CA LEU A 97 9.69 3.21 -5.27
C LEU A 97 8.38 3.26 -6.07
N SER A 98 8.45 3.43 -7.39
CA SER A 98 7.25 3.40 -8.25
C SER A 98 6.59 2.02 -8.32
N ARG A 99 7.39 0.95 -8.38
CA ARG A 99 6.93 -0.44 -8.48
C ARG A 99 6.44 -1.04 -7.16
N THR A 100 6.84 -0.46 -6.02
CA THR A 100 6.36 -0.85 -4.67
C THR A 100 5.09 -0.11 -4.25
N ARG A 101 4.47 0.65 -5.18
CA ARG A 101 3.17 1.28 -4.93
C ARG A 101 2.05 0.25 -4.96
N VAL A 102 1.19 0.32 -3.95
CA VAL A 102 0.01 -0.52 -3.80
C VAL A 102 -1.26 0.30 -3.68
N HIS A 103 -2.37 -0.30 -4.07
CA HIS A 103 -3.73 0.19 -3.83
C HIS A 103 -4.55 -0.96 -3.21
N ARG A 104 -5.85 -0.75 -3.01
CA ARG A 104 -6.73 -1.74 -2.38
C ARG A 104 -7.72 -2.31 -3.39
N VAL A 105 -7.91 -3.62 -3.38
CA VAL A 105 -8.90 -4.34 -4.20
C VAL A 105 -9.55 -5.44 -3.37
N THR A 106 -10.62 -6.06 -3.87
CA THR A 106 -11.15 -7.27 -3.25
C THR A 106 -10.23 -8.47 -3.56
N SER A 107 -10.29 -9.52 -2.74
CA SER A 107 -9.51 -10.75 -3.01
C SER A 107 -9.91 -11.40 -4.36
N ILE A 108 -11.19 -11.34 -4.71
CA ILE A 108 -11.74 -11.83 -5.98
C ILE A 108 -11.18 -11.03 -7.14
N GLN A 109 -11.23 -9.69 -7.07
CA GLN A 109 -10.65 -8.81 -8.08
C GLN A 109 -9.15 -9.05 -8.24
N ASN A 110 -8.40 -9.20 -7.14
CA ASN A 110 -6.97 -9.51 -7.20
C ASN A 110 -6.70 -10.83 -7.94
N HIS A 111 -7.48 -11.87 -7.65
CA HIS A 111 -7.33 -13.14 -8.34
C HIS A 111 -7.66 -13.02 -9.84
N TYR A 112 -8.73 -12.30 -10.19
CA TYR A 112 -9.18 -12.11 -11.56
C TYR A 112 -8.19 -11.28 -12.39
N LEU A 113 -7.65 -10.21 -11.80
CA LEU A 113 -6.72 -9.29 -12.45
C LEU A 113 -5.45 -9.98 -12.99
N ARG A 114 -5.03 -11.08 -12.36
CA ARG A 114 -3.86 -11.88 -12.79
C ARG A 114 -3.94 -12.35 -14.24
N LYS A 115 -5.16 -12.48 -14.79
CA LYS A 115 -5.39 -12.88 -16.20
C LYS A 115 -5.01 -11.78 -17.20
N PHE A 116 -5.06 -10.52 -16.76
CA PHE A 116 -4.80 -9.34 -17.58
C PHE A 116 -3.40 -8.81 -17.36
N GLN A 117 -2.87 -8.99 -16.13
CA GLN A 117 -1.55 -8.53 -15.75
C GLN A 117 -0.45 -9.12 -16.62
N GLY A 118 0.28 -8.23 -17.27
CA GLY A 118 1.41 -8.59 -18.08
C GLY A 118 1.09 -9.27 -19.40
N GLY A 119 -0.16 -9.19 -19.87
CA GLY A 119 -0.59 -9.61 -21.19
C GLY A 119 -0.43 -8.52 -22.25
N ASN A 120 -1.47 -8.36 -23.08
CA ASN A 120 -1.49 -7.52 -24.29
C ASN A 120 -1.84 -6.04 -24.05
N TYR A 121 -1.70 -5.56 -22.81
CA TYR A 121 -2.06 -4.19 -22.43
C TYR A 121 -0.81 -3.33 -22.32
N ALA A 122 -0.91 -2.05 -22.73
CA ALA A 122 0.22 -1.14 -22.75
C ALA A 122 0.58 -0.63 -21.35
N ASN A 123 -0.41 -0.56 -20.45
CA ASN A 123 -0.25 -0.03 -19.10
C ASN A 123 -1.23 -0.67 -18.12
N TRP A 124 -0.99 -0.44 -16.83
CA TRP A 124 -1.83 -1.02 -15.77
C TRP A 124 -3.28 -0.48 -15.83
N GLN A 125 -3.50 0.75 -16.29
CA GLN A 125 -4.87 1.29 -16.38
C GLN A 125 -5.72 0.48 -17.35
N GLU A 126 -5.16 0.09 -18.49
CA GLU A 126 -5.81 -0.80 -19.46
C GLU A 126 -6.05 -2.20 -18.89
N GLU A 127 -5.10 -2.77 -18.14
CA GLU A 127 -5.28 -4.06 -17.46
C GLU A 127 -6.47 -4.02 -16.48
N TYR A 128 -6.61 -2.92 -15.73
CA TYR A 128 -7.69 -2.73 -14.76
C TYR A 128 -9.03 -2.48 -15.46
N ALA A 129 -9.04 -1.67 -16.52
CA ALA A 129 -10.23 -1.44 -17.33
C ALA A 129 -10.73 -2.76 -17.95
N ALA A 130 -9.83 -3.59 -18.47
CA ALA A 130 -10.17 -4.90 -19.01
C ALA A 130 -10.67 -5.89 -17.94
N ALA A 131 -10.16 -5.77 -16.71
CA ALA A 131 -10.65 -6.52 -15.57
C ALA A 131 -11.97 -5.98 -14.98
N GLY A 132 -12.49 -4.86 -15.48
CA GLY A 132 -13.68 -4.19 -14.93
C GLY A 132 -13.46 -3.52 -13.58
N ILE A 133 -12.21 -3.19 -13.23
CA ILE A 133 -11.85 -2.62 -11.92
C ILE A 133 -11.68 -1.11 -12.06
N GLU A 134 -12.62 -0.34 -11.51
CA GLU A 134 -12.52 1.11 -11.37
C GLU A 134 -11.79 1.47 -10.05
N LEU A 135 -10.67 2.19 -10.15
CA LEU A 135 -9.96 2.71 -8.98
C LEU A 135 -10.41 4.13 -8.64
N ILE A 136 -10.82 4.33 -7.39
CA ILE A 136 -11.25 5.60 -6.80
C ILE A 136 -10.33 5.99 -5.62
N PRO A 137 -10.32 7.25 -5.18
CA PRO A 137 -9.60 7.66 -3.98
C PRO A 137 -10.03 6.84 -2.74
N PHE A 138 -9.06 6.37 -1.96
CA PHE A 138 -9.30 5.67 -0.72
C PHE A 138 -9.62 6.67 0.39
N GLU A 139 -10.89 6.76 0.74
CA GLU A 139 -11.34 7.50 1.90
C GLU A 139 -11.49 6.57 3.10
N ARG A 140 -10.81 6.91 4.19
CA ARG A 140 -10.94 6.13 5.43
C ARG A 140 -12.31 6.44 6.05
N LYS A 141 -13.32 5.65 5.73
CA LYS A 141 -14.62 5.74 6.39
C LYS A 141 -14.44 5.48 7.89
N ASN A 142 -14.83 6.46 8.71
CA ASN A 142 -14.85 6.27 10.15
C ASN A 142 -15.94 5.25 10.49
N ALA A 143 -15.53 4.11 11.03
CA ALA A 143 -16.45 3.02 11.40
C ALA A 143 -17.41 3.41 12.53
N TYR A 144 -17.19 4.56 13.18
CA TYR A 144 -17.97 5.02 14.31
C TYR A 144 -18.34 6.48 14.15
N THR A 145 -19.56 6.80 14.55
CA THR A 145 -19.97 8.16 14.95
C THR A 145 -19.77 8.28 16.45
N TYR A 146 -19.21 9.40 16.90
CA TYR A 146 -18.94 9.66 18.31
C TYR A 146 -19.89 10.73 18.80
N THR A 147 -20.65 10.46 19.86
CA THR A 147 -21.64 11.39 20.41
C THR A 147 -21.32 11.69 21.86
N VAL A 148 -21.25 12.98 22.21
CA VAL A 148 -21.09 13.44 23.60
C VAL A 148 -22.22 14.40 23.93
N GLU A 149 -23.05 14.01 24.91
CA GLU A 149 -24.24 14.76 25.38
C GLU A 149 -25.33 14.96 24.33
N SER A 150 -25.03 15.64 23.21
CA SER A 150 -25.85 15.76 21.99
C SER A 150 -25.04 16.20 20.76
N GLU A 151 -23.73 16.46 20.90
CA GLU A 151 -22.85 16.81 19.78
C GLU A 151 -22.33 15.53 19.11
N GLN A 152 -22.41 15.47 17.78
CA GLN A 152 -21.84 14.37 16.99
C GLN A 152 -20.50 14.78 16.37
N PHE A 153 -19.54 13.86 16.44
CA PHE A 153 -18.20 14.01 15.89
C PHE A 153 -17.92 12.86 14.92
N SER A 154 -17.27 13.21 13.81
CA SER A 154 -16.90 12.24 12.77
C SER A 154 -15.64 11.46 13.15
N THR A 155 -14.78 12.04 13.99
CA THR A 155 -13.52 11.44 14.45
C THR A 155 -13.31 11.59 15.96
N LEU A 156 -12.50 10.70 16.56
CA LEU A 156 -12.01 10.86 17.94
C LEU A 156 -11.19 12.14 18.11
N GLY A 157 -10.49 12.59 17.07
CA GLY A 157 -9.65 13.79 17.11
C GLY A 157 -10.46 15.07 17.29
N GLU A 158 -11.62 15.16 16.63
CA GLU A 158 -12.55 16.29 16.81
C GLU A 158 -13.07 16.35 18.25
N ALA A 159 -13.56 15.22 18.78
CA ALA A 159 -14.02 15.14 20.17
C ALA A 159 -12.88 15.45 21.16
N ALA A 160 -11.68 14.89 20.94
CA ALA A 160 -10.53 15.15 21.80
C ALA A 160 -10.16 16.64 21.84
N LYS A 161 -10.12 17.30 20.68
CA LYS A 161 -9.84 18.73 20.57
C LYS A 161 -10.90 19.58 21.28
N LYS A 162 -12.19 19.29 21.06
CA LYS A 162 -13.32 20.03 21.68
C LYS A 162 -13.29 19.96 23.21
N TYR A 163 -12.98 18.79 23.77
CA TYR A 163 -12.99 18.57 25.23
C TYR A 163 -11.61 18.69 25.89
N GLY A 164 -10.59 19.19 25.17
CA GLY A 164 -9.24 19.40 25.73
C GLY A 164 -8.54 18.11 26.17
N LEU A 165 -8.74 17.01 25.44
CA LEU A 165 -8.20 15.69 25.77
C LEU A 165 -7.12 15.25 24.78
N THR A 166 -6.32 14.28 25.20
CA THR A 166 -5.55 13.46 24.25
C THR A 166 -6.50 12.52 23.50
N PRO A 167 -6.15 12.07 22.27
CA PRO A 167 -6.95 11.10 21.53
C PRO A 167 -7.23 9.81 22.31
N ASP A 168 -6.25 9.33 23.09
CA ASP A 168 -6.41 8.15 23.95
C ASP A 168 -7.33 8.43 25.15
N GLY A 169 -7.25 9.62 25.74
CA GLY A 169 -8.18 10.06 26.79
C GLY A 169 -9.62 10.10 26.29
N ALA A 170 -9.86 10.65 25.10
CA ALA A 170 -11.17 10.63 24.46
C ALA A 170 -11.62 9.19 24.17
N ARG A 171 -10.76 8.36 23.57
CA ARG A 171 -11.03 6.94 23.29
C ARG A 171 -11.44 6.19 24.55
N TYR A 172 -10.71 6.36 25.66
CA TYR A 172 -11.01 5.72 26.94
C TYR A 172 -12.44 6.04 27.40
N ARG A 173 -12.87 7.31 27.29
CA ARG A 173 -14.22 7.71 27.68
C ARG A 173 -15.30 7.03 26.83
N PHE A 174 -15.14 6.98 25.50
CA PHE A 174 -16.10 6.32 24.59
C PHE A 174 -16.21 4.80 24.73
N VAL A 175 -15.20 4.14 25.32
CA VAL A 175 -15.23 2.68 25.54
C VAL A 175 -15.52 2.29 27.00
N SER A 176 -15.49 3.27 27.92
CA SER A 176 -15.66 3.03 29.34
C SER A 176 -17.11 2.65 29.65
N LYS A 177 -17.28 1.67 30.55
CA LYS A 177 -18.58 1.31 31.12
C LYS A 177 -18.90 2.11 32.40
N SER A 178 -18.03 3.04 32.79
CA SER A 178 -18.22 3.86 33.99
C SER A 178 -19.42 4.78 33.85
N LYS A 179 -20.23 4.89 34.90
CA LYS A 179 -21.35 5.86 34.96
C LYS A 179 -20.89 7.31 34.73
N LYS A 180 -19.62 7.63 35.03
CA LYS A 180 -19.04 8.98 34.80
C LYS A 180 -18.99 9.38 33.32
N PHE A 181 -19.02 8.40 32.40
CA PHE A 181 -18.93 8.63 30.96
C PHE A 181 -20.16 8.09 30.22
N SER A 182 -21.31 7.98 30.89
CA SER A 182 -22.56 7.51 30.27
C SER A 182 -22.99 8.31 29.05
N ASN A 183 -22.58 9.58 28.98
CA ASN A 183 -22.93 10.50 27.91
C ASN A 183 -21.97 10.42 26.71
N TRP A 184 -20.89 9.62 26.81
CA TRP A 184 -19.91 9.40 25.75
C TRP A 184 -20.26 8.11 25.01
N LYS A 185 -20.98 8.24 23.91
CA LYS A 185 -21.46 7.10 23.11
C LYS A 185 -20.67 7.00 21.81
N ARG A 186 -20.39 5.78 21.38
CA ARG A 186 -19.91 5.51 20.02
C ARG A 186 -20.86 4.53 19.38
N GLU A 187 -21.26 4.83 18.16
CA GLU A 187 -22.19 4.00 17.39
C GLU A 187 -21.50 3.59 16.11
N LYS A 188 -21.56 2.30 15.79
CA LYS A 188 -20.98 1.79 14.56
C LYS A 188 -21.88 2.23 13.39
N LYS A 189 -21.30 2.84 12.36
CA LYS A 189 -22.01 3.14 11.12
C LYS A 189 -22.33 1.85 10.36
#